data_AF-A0A8C3EZS2-F1
#
_entry.id   AF-A0A8C3EZS2-F1
#
_cell.length_a   1.000
_cell.length_b   1.000
_cell.length_c   1.000
_cell.angle_alpha   90.00
_cell.angle_beta   90.00
_cell.angle_gamma   90.00
#
_symmetry.space_group_name_H-M   'P 1'
#
loop_
_entity.id
_entity.type
_entity.pdbx_description
1 polymer ?
#
loop_
_entity_poly.entity_id
_entity_poly.type
_entity_poly.pdbx_seq_one_letter_code
_entity_poly.pdbx_strand_id
1 'polypeptide(L)'
;MSSRSLKLKVVEYAEANNNCAAACEFCINEKQVREWQKNKTTLKDMPRSKKKCPMRCASFPERQKDLNNWVVECRQNGYIVTRTGICLCALQMSKNDKYKSCTRFMNCHGLCLRQRTKIAQKLPRDLEEKNKSFQRFMIKYRKEYAFELSQTGNMDETLMTFDLPKADDEKESASEDDTANIYDDNAGAAVTEAEFNELFGESETDSDFKGF
;
A
#
# COMPACT_ATOMS: atom_id res chain seq x y z
N MET A 1 11.73 -5.57 -26.34
CA MET A 1 11.90 -6.28 -25.05
C MET A 1 11.14 -7.60 -25.08
N SER A 2 11.85 -8.72 -24.99
CA SER A 2 11.28 -10.07 -25.06
C SER A 2 10.39 -10.39 -23.85
N SER A 3 9.26 -11.06 -24.10
CA SER A 3 8.31 -11.50 -23.06
C SER A 3 8.88 -12.64 -22.21
N ARG A 4 8.41 -12.79 -20.96
CA ARG A 4 8.82 -13.89 -20.07
C ARG A 4 8.60 -15.27 -20.70
N SER A 5 7.46 -15.47 -21.36
CA SER A 5 7.14 -16.75 -22.02
C SER A 5 8.12 -17.10 -23.13
N LEU A 6 8.55 -16.11 -23.92
CA LEU A 6 9.57 -16.32 -24.95
C LEU A 6 10.91 -16.70 -24.30
N LYS A 7 11.32 -16.00 -23.23
CA LYS A 7 12.57 -16.32 -22.51
C LYS A 7 12.56 -17.74 -21.93
N LEU A 8 11.42 -18.20 -21.38
CA LEU A 8 11.29 -19.57 -20.87
C LEU A 8 11.40 -20.61 -21.99
N LYS A 9 10.73 -20.39 -23.13
CA LYS A 9 10.85 -21.28 -24.30
C LYS A 9 12.29 -21.37 -24.82
N VAL A 10 12.99 -20.23 -24.88
CA VAL A 10 14.41 -20.19 -25.30
C VAL A 10 15.28 -20.95 -24.31
N VAL A 11 15.02 -20.82 -23.00
CA VAL A 11 15.76 -21.56 -21.96
C VAL A 11 15.49 -23.06 -22.03
N GLU A 12 14.23 -23.49 -22.20
CA GLU A 12 13.85 -24.89 -22.38
C GLU A 12 14.51 -25.51 -23.62
N TYR A 13 14.51 -24.80 -24.75
CA TYR A 13 15.19 -25.23 -25.97
C TYR A 13 16.71 -25.31 -25.80
N ALA A 14 17.31 -24.33 -25.10
CA ALA A 14 18.74 -24.32 -24.82
C ALA A 14 19.19 -25.43 -23.87
N GLU A 15 18.31 -25.91 -22.98
CA GLU A 15 18.55 -27.06 -22.11
C GLU A 15 18.44 -28.40 -22.83
N ALA A 16 17.53 -28.51 -23.80
CA ALA A 16 17.39 -29.71 -24.63
C ALA A 16 18.51 -29.85 -25.67
N ASN A 17 18.98 -28.71 -26.20
CA ASN A 17 20.01 -28.66 -27.23
C ASN A 17 21.30 -28.05 -26.66
N ASN A 18 21.67 -26.86 -27.13
CA ASN A 18 22.78 -26.06 -26.62
C ASN A 18 22.48 -24.56 -26.78
N ASN A 19 23.33 -23.71 -26.18
CA ASN A 19 23.14 -22.26 -26.21
C ASN A 19 23.28 -21.66 -27.61
N CYS A 20 24.19 -22.18 -28.44
CA CYS A 20 24.39 -21.70 -29.81
C CYS A 20 23.20 -22.04 -30.72
N ALA A 21 22.65 -23.25 -30.64
CA ALA A 21 21.47 -23.65 -31.41
C ALA A 21 20.27 -22.81 -31.01
N ALA A 22 20.07 -22.54 -29.71
CA ALA A 22 19.02 -21.63 -29.25
C ALA A 22 19.23 -20.19 -29.76
N ALA A 23 20.48 -19.71 -29.78
CA ALA A 23 20.82 -18.40 -30.31
C ALA A 23 20.49 -18.31 -31.81
N CYS A 24 20.83 -19.34 -32.59
CA CYS A 24 20.52 -19.42 -34.01
C CYS A 24 19.00 -19.54 -34.29
N GLU A 25 18.32 -20.47 -33.63
CA GLU A 25 16.89 -20.76 -33.85
C GLU A 25 16.01 -19.54 -33.56
N PHE A 26 16.32 -18.81 -32.48
CA PHE A 26 15.53 -17.66 -32.06
C PHE A 26 16.10 -16.32 -32.55
N CYS A 27 17.21 -16.32 -33.28
CA CYS A 27 17.96 -15.11 -33.68
C CYS A 27 18.29 -14.19 -32.50
N ILE A 28 18.80 -14.77 -31.40
CA ILE A 28 19.13 -14.07 -30.15
C ILE A 28 20.62 -14.20 -29.90
N ASN A 29 21.24 -13.20 -29.27
CA ASN A 29 22.65 -13.29 -28.89
C ASN A 29 22.85 -14.38 -27.83
N GLU A 30 23.80 -15.30 -28.04
CA GLU A 30 24.12 -16.40 -27.12
C GLU A 30 24.38 -15.91 -25.68
N LYS A 31 24.97 -14.73 -25.52
CA LYS A 31 25.16 -14.09 -24.20
C LYS A 31 23.84 -13.92 -23.45
N GLN A 32 22.76 -13.54 -24.15
CA GLN A 32 21.44 -13.37 -23.56
C GLN A 32 20.84 -14.71 -23.15
N VAL A 33 21.02 -15.76 -23.97
CA VAL A 33 20.59 -17.14 -23.64
C VAL A 33 21.27 -17.63 -22.36
N ARG A 34 22.59 -17.43 -22.25
CA ARG A 34 23.37 -17.76 -21.04
C ARG A 34 22.89 -16.98 -19.82
N GLU A 35 22.63 -15.69 -19.95
CA GLU A 35 22.09 -14.86 -18.86
C GLU A 35 20.68 -15.29 -18.43
N TRP A 36 19.83 -15.73 -19.36
CA TRP A 36 18.49 -16.21 -19.04
C TRP A 36 18.52 -17.59 -18.38
N GLN A 37 19.42 -18.49 -18.80
CA GLN A 37 19.66 -19.76 -18.09
C GLN A 37 20.12 -19.51 -16.65
N LYS A 38 21.09 -18.61 -16.44
CA LYS A 38 21.55 -18.23 -15.09
C LYS A 38 20.41 -17.68 -14.21
N ASN A 39 19.47 -16.95 -14.81
CA ASN A 39 18.33 -16.36 -14.11
C ASN A 39 17.04 -17.20 -14.23
N LYS A 40 17.12 -18.49 -14.58
CA LYS A 40 15.95 -19.35 -14.84
C LYS A 40 14.96 -19.38 -13.67
N THR A 41 15.44 -19.48 -12.43
CA THR A 41 14.62 -19.49 -11.22
C THR A 41 13.85 -18.17 -11.08
N THR A 42 14.55 -17.03 -11.20
CA THR A 42 13.92 -15.70 -11.20
C THR A 42 12.92 -15.51 -12.36
N LEU A 43 13.21 -16.09 -13.52
CA LEU A 43 12.32 -16.12 -14.68
C LEU A 43 11.12 -17.06 -14.49
N LYS A 44 11.11 -17.94 -13.49
CA LYS A 44 9.96 -18.76 -13.06
C LYS A 44 9.13 -18.09 -11.97
N ASP A 45 9.72 -17.26 -11.12
CA ASP A 45 9.00 -16.58 -10.04
C ASP A 45 8.30 -15.28 -10.47
N MET A 46 8.74 -14.68 -11.58
CA MET A 46 8.18 -13.42 -12.09
C MET A 46 6.71 -13.50 -12.59
N PRO A 47 5.83 -12.52 -12.31
CA PRO A 47 4.48 -12.54 -12.88
C PRO A 47 4.48 -12.48 -14.42
N ARG A 48 3.55 -13.21 -15.06
CA ARG A 48 3.44 -13.37 -16.54
C ARG A 48 3.36 -12.04 -17.30
N SER A 49 2.83 -11.00 -16.67
CA SER A 49 2.65 -9.66 -17.25
C SER A 49 3.94 -8.84 -17.37
N LYS A 50 5.01 -9.20 -16.64
CA LYS A 50 6.23 -8.37 -16.59
C LYS A 50 7.27 -8.81 -17.63
N LYS A 51 7.87 -7.81 -18.31
CA LYS A 51 8.92 -7.99 -19.33
C LYS A 51 10.35 -7.96 -18.76
N LYS A 52 10.50 -7.51 -17.51
CA LYS A 52 11.76 -7.43 -16.76
C LYS A 52 11.57 -7.98 -15.36
N CYS A 53 12.66 -8.50 -14.78
CA CYS A 53 12.69 -8.82 -13.36
C CYS A 53 12.25 -7.58 -12.56
N PRO A 54 11.39 -7.76 -11.54
CA PRO A 54 11.10 -6.69 -10.60
C PRO A 54 12.43 -6.09 -10.14
N MET A 55 12.49 -4.75 -10.02
CA MET A 55 13.64 -4.07 -9.43
C MET A 55 14.09 -4.84 -8.18
N ARG A 56 15.39 -5.12 -8.04
CA ARG A 56 15.95 -5.72 -6.82
C ARG A 56 15.56 -4.81 -5.65
N CYS A 57 14.51 -5.18 -4.93
CA CYS A 57 13.93 -4.39 -3.85
C CYS A 57 14.75 -4.48 -2.57
N ALA A 58 15.50 -5.58 -2.40
CA ALA A 58 16.28 -5.85 -1.23
C ALA A 58 17.71 -5.30 -1.37
N SER A 59 17.93 -4.05 -0.93
CA SER A 59 19.27 -3.68 -0.48
C SER A 59 19.52 -4.22 0.94
N PHE A 60 18.45 -4.39 1.73
CA PHE A 60 18.45 -4.96 3.08
C PHE A 60 17.10 -5.64 3.38
N PRO A 61 16.94 -6.94 3.10
CA PRO A 61 15.64 -7.62 3.14
C PRO A 61 15.06 -7.74 4.55
N GLU A 62 15.90 -8.00 5.56
CA GLU A 62 15.45 -8.15 6.96
C GLU A 62 14.89 -6.84 7.52
N ARG A 63 15.65 -5.74 7.40
CA ARG A 63 15.17 -4.41 7.82
C ARG A 63 13.89 -3.96 7.13
N GLN A 64 13.72 -4.30 5.85
CA GLN A 64 12.48 -4.01 5.13
C GLN A 64 11.31 -4.85 5.64
N LYS A 65 11.55 -6.08 6.09
CA LYS A 65 10.53 -6.94 6.69
C LYS A 65 10.02 -6.34 7.99
N ASP A 66 10.92 -5.90 8.88
CA ASP A 66 10.57 -5.33 10.18
C ASP A 66 9.79 -4.02 10.02
N LEU A 67 10.27 -3.13 9.14
CA LEU A 67 9.56 -1.89 8.82
C LEU A 67 8.17 -2.15 8.21
N ASN A 68 8.03 -3.16 7.36
CA ASN A 68 6.74 -3.53 6.77
C ASN A 68 5.78 -4.10 7.83
N ASN A 69 6.28 -4.91 8.76
CA ASN A 69 5.47 -5.43 9.87
C ASN A 69 4.93 -4.28 10.73
N TRP A 70 5.77 -3.31 11.06
CA TRP A 70 5.35 -2.10 11.77
C TRP A 70 4.24 -1.33 11.03
N VAL A 71 4.38 -1.12 9.70
CA VAL A 71 3.33 -0.46 8.90
C VAL A 71 2.01 -1.24 8.93
N VAL A 72 2.07 -2.57 8.87
CA VAL A 72 0.88 -3.44 8.91
C VAL A 72 0.19 -3.35 10.27
N GLU A 73 0.96 -3.40 11.35
CA GLU A 73 0.45 -3.28 12.72
C GLU A 73 -0.23 -1.93 12.95
N CYS A 74 0.42 -0.82 12.56
CA CYS A 74 -0.18 0.51 12.64
C CYS A 74 -1.52 0.57 11.90
N ARG A 75 -1.61 -0.03 10.71
CA ARG A 75 -2.85 -0.06 9.92
C ARG A 75 -3.94 -0.94 10.53
N GLN A 76 -3.58 -2.07 11.15
CA GLN A 76 -4.52 -2.94 11.85
C GLN A 76 -5.13 -2.24 13.08
N ASN A 77 -4.30 -1.50 13.81
CA ASN A 77 -4.72 -0.72 14.98
C ASN A 77 -5.45 0.58 14.60
N GLY A 78 -5.48 0.94 13.31
CA GLY A 78 -6.20 2.10 12.79
C GLY A 78 -5.42 3.40 12.83
N TYR A 79 -4.11 3.36 13.10
CA TYR A 79 -3.24 4.52 13.06
C TYR A 79 -2.95 4.97 11.62
N ILE A 80 -2.84 6.29 11.43
CA ILE A 80 -2.47 6.88 10.15
C ILE A 80 -0.96 6.78 10.01
N VAL A 81 -0.51 6.04 8.99
CA VAL A 81 0.90 5.92 8.65
C VAL A 81 1.25 6.94 7.57
N THR A 82 1.98 7.99 7.95
CA THR A 82 2.48 9.01 7.02
C THR A 82 3.80 8.54 6.39
N ARG A 83 4.16 9.13 5.23
CA ARG A 83 5.46 8.87 4.60
C ARG A 83 6.62 9.26 5.51
N THR A 84 6.50 10.37 6.22
CA THR A 84 7.50 10.84 7.19
C THR A 84 7.66 9.85 8.33
N GLY A 85 6.55 9.34 8.89
CA GLY A 85 6.59 8.31 9.94
C GLY A 85 7.30 7.02 9.50
N ILE A 86 7.04 6.56 8.27
CA ILE A 86 7.78 5.42 7.70
C ILE A 86 9.28 5.70 7.63
N CYS A 87 9.67 6.92 7.23
CA CYS A 87 11.08 7.30 7.16
C CYS A 87 11.74 7.38 8.53
N LEU A 88 11.04 7.92 9.54
CA LEU A 88 11.55 8.02 10.91
C LEU A 88 11.71 6.64 11.54
N CYS A 89 10.72 5.76 11.46
CA CYS A 89 10.86 4.38 11.93
C CYS A 89 12.00 3.65 11.21
N ALA A 90 12.14 3.85 9.90
CA ALA A 90 13.25 3.26 9.15
C ALA A 90 14.61 3.77 9.65
N LEU A 91 14.73 5.06 9.98
CA LEU A 91 15.95 5.64 10.54
C LEU A 91 16.27 5.04 11.91
N GLN A 92 15.28 5.03 12.82
CA GLN A 92 15.40 4.46 14.16
C GLN A 92 15.84 2.99 14.13
N MET A 93 15.25 2.18 13.24
CA MET A 93 15.64 0.78 13.05
C MET A 93 17.02 0.62 12.39
N SER A 94 17.50 1.62 11.64
CA SER A 94 18.71 1.49 10.81
C SER A 94 20.02 1.79 11.51
N LYS A 95 20.01 2.38 12.73
CA LYS A 95 21.19 2.85 13.50
C LYS A 95 22.20 3.70 12.70
N ASN A 96 21.82 4.15 11.49
CA ASN A 96 22.65 4.86 10.53
C ASN A 96 21.86 6.07 10.01
N ASP A 97 22.55 7.20 9.84
CA ASP A 97 21.90 8.50 9.58
C ASP A 97 21.26 8.68 8.19
N LYS A 98 21.30 7.68 7.31
CA LYS A 98 20.93 7.85 5.90
C LYS A 98 20.07 6.71 5.35
N TYR A 99 18.83 6.60 5.83
CA TYR A 99 17.79 5.88 5.12
C TYR A 99 17.27 6.70 3.93
N LYS A 100 17.86 6.49 2.74
CA LYS A 100 17.65 7.39 1.59
C LYS A 100 16.41 7.11 0.74
N SER A 101 15.58 6.10 1.01
CA SER A 101 14.51 5.76 0.03
C SER A 101 13.26 5.07 0.57
N CYS A 102 12.45 5.80 1.35
CA CYS A 102 11.10 5.37 1.74
C CYS A 102 10.19 5.16 0.51
N THR A 103 10.33 5.98 -0.53
CA THR A 103 9.56 5.83 -1.78
C THR A 103 9.80 4.48 -2.45
N ARG A 104 11.06 4.02 -2.48
CA ARG A 104 11.40 2.72 -3.04
C ARG A 104 10.84 1.58 -2.18
N PHE A 105 10.94 1.70 -0.86
CA PHE A 105 10.34 0.74 0.07
C PHE A 105 8.83 0.62 -0.14
N MET A 106 8.09 1.73 -0.17
CA MET A 106 6.65 1.71 -0.40
C MET A 106 6.28 1.04 -1.72
N ASN A 107 6.99 1.38 -2.81
CA ASN A 107 6.77 0.77 -4.12
C ASN A 107 7.08 -0.73 -4.14
N CYS A 108 8.09 -1.17 -3.39
CA CYS A 108 8.47 -2.58 -3.28
C CYS A 108 7.44 -3.40 -2.51
N HIS A 109 6.83 -2.83 -1.48
CA HIS A 109 5.84 -3.49 -0.62
C HIS A 109 4.39 -3.23 -1.03
N GLY A 110 4.15 -2.51 -2.13
CA GLY A 110 2.80 -2.17 -2.59
C GLY A 110 2.04 -1.25 -1.62
N LEU A 111 2.77 -0.48 -0.81
CA LEU A 111 2.20 0.46 0.15
C LEU A 111 1.79 1.74 -0.58
N CYS A 112 0.57 2.18 -0.36
CA CYS A 112 0.08 3.49 -0.74
C CYS A 112 -0.27 4.29 0.50
N LEU A 113 -0.03 5.61 0.47
CA LEU A 113 -0.58 6.53 1.44
C LEU A 113 -2.07 6.65 1.13
N ARG A 114 -2.91 6.04 1.97
CA ARG A 114 -4.35 6.21 1.91
C ARG A 114 -4.78 6.69 3.28
N GLN A 115 -5.43 7.85 3.33
CA GLN A 115 -6.24 8.17 4.49
C GLN A 115 -7.38 7.15 4.54
N ARG A 116 -7.60 6.57 5.72
CA ARG A 116 -8.79 5.77 5.96
C ARG A 116 -9.99 6.70 5.78
N THR A 117 -10.98 6.28 5.01
CA THR A 117 -12.26 7.00 4.97
C THR A 117 -12.77 7.10 6.40
N LYS A 118 -13.14 8.31 6.85
CA LYS A 118 -13.73 8.50 8.18
C LYS A 118 -14.90 7.52 8.30
N ILE A 119 -14.76 6.53 9.17
CA ILE A 119 -15.86 5.63 9.50
C ILE A 119 -16.83 6.49 10.27
N ALA A 120 -17.92 6.91 9.61
CA ALA A 120 -18.87 7.85 10.19
C ALA A 120 -19.49 7.32 11.49
N GLN A 121 -19.58 5.99 11.65
CA GLN A 121 -20.21 5.34 12.82
C GLN A 121 -19.56 3.98 13.13
N LYS A 122 -19.33 3.66 14.41
CA LYS A 122 -18.91 2.31 14.83
C LYS A 122 -20.01 1.32 14.43
N LEU A 123 -19.65 0.29 13.66
CA LEU A 123 -20.62 -0.71 13.23
C LEU A 123 -21.11 -1.53 14.45
N PRO A 124 -22.42 -1.77 14.57
CA PRO A 124 -22.96 -2.67 15.58
C PRO A 124 -22.34 -4.07 15.49
N ARG A 125 -22.14 -4.74 16.63
CA ARG A 125 -21.51 -6.08 16.68
C ARG A 125 -22.32 -7.14 15.93
N ASP A 126 -23.64 -6.97 15.87
CA ASP A 126 -24.62 -7.85 15.24
C ASP A 126 -24.92 -7.49 13.77
N LEU A 127 -24.24 -6.48 13.20
CA LEU A 127 -24.51 -6.00 11.84
C LEU A 127 -24.39 -7.10 10.79
N GLU A 128 -23.35 -7.93 10.86
CA GLU A 128 -23.14 -8.99 9.89
C GLU A 128 -24.27 -10.04 9.94
N GLU A 129 -24.72 -10.38 11.13
CA GLU A 129 -25.79 -11.37 11.31
C GLU A 129 -27.11 -10.84 10.77
N LYS A 130 -27.45 -9.58 11.07
CA LYS A 130 -28.63 -8.90 10.53
C LYS A 130 -28.57 -8.72 9.02
N ASN A 131 -27.42 -8.38 8.46
CA ASN A 131 -27.25 -8.32 7.01
C ASN A 131 -27.44 -9.69 6.35
N LYS A 132 -26.86 -10.75 6.94
CA LYS A 132 -27.01 -12.13 6.44
C LYS A 132 -28.46 -12.62 6.57
N SER A 133 -29.18 -12.27 7.63
CA SER A 133 -30.59 -12.65 7.80
C SER A 133 -31.48 -11.91 6.80
N PHE A 134 -31.28 -10.61 6.62
CA PHE A 134 -32.00 -9.79 5.64
C PHE A 134 -31.76 -10.25 4.20
N GLN A 135 -30.51 -10.52 3.82
CA GLN A 135 -30.19 -11.03 2.48
C GLN A 135 -30.86 -12.39 2.22
N ARG A 136 -30.83 -13.31 3.20
CA ARG A 136 -31.51 -14.60 3.09
C ARG A 136 -33.02 -14.44 2.94
N PHE A 137 -33.61 -13.53 3.71
CA PHE A 137 -35.02 -13.18 3.60
C PHE A 137 -35.37 -12.66 2.20
N MET A 138 -34.62 -11.68 1.69
CA MET A 138 -34.85 -11.09 0.35
C MET A 138 -34.70 -12.14 -0.77
N ILE A 139 -33.73 -13.05 -0.67
CA ILE A 139 -33.57 -14.14 -1.65
C ILE A 139 -34.77 -15.09 -1.61
N LYS A 140 -35.23 -15.47 -0.42
CA LYS A 140 -36.42 -16.34 -0.28
C LYS A 140 -37.65 -15.65 -0.88
N TYR A 141 -37.88 -14.39 -0.52
CA TYR A 141 -39.01 -13.60 -0.98
C TYR A 141 -39.02 -13.43 -2.51
N ARG A 142 -37.85 -13.19 -3.13
CA ARG A 142 -37.72 -13.11 -4.59
C ARG A 142 -38.02 -14.43 -5.30
N LYS A 143 -37.65 -15.58 -4.72
CA LYS A 143 -37.94 -16.90 -5.30
C LYS A 143 -39.43 -17.24 -5.25
N GLU A 144 -40.13 -16.79 -4.21
CA GLU A 144 -41.55 -17.13 -3.98
C GLU A 144 -42.48 -16.33 -4.89
N TYR A 145 -42.21 -15.03 -5.08
CA TYR A 145 -43.12 -14.12 -5.80
C TYR A 145 -42.62 -13.69 -7.19
N ALA A 146 -41.38 -14.03 -7.56
CA ALA A 146 -40.80 -13.78 -8.88
C ALA A 146 -40.99 -12.36 -9.43
N PHE A 147 -40.83 -11.33 -8.57
CA PHE A 147 -40.96 -9.93 -8.99
C PHE A 147 -39.97 -9.57 -10.10
N GLU A 148 -40.46 -8.85 -11.10
CA GLU A 148 -39.60 -8.25 -12.12
C GLU A 148 -38.83 -7.07 -11.50
N LEU A 149 -37.58 -6.85 -11.91
CA LEU A 149 -36.76 -5.74 -11.40
C LEU A 149 -37.40 -4.37 -11.64
N SER A 150 -38.24 -4.25 -12.68
CA SER A 150 -39.06 -3.07 -13.00
C SER A 150 -40.01 -2.66 -11.88
N GLN A 151 -40.37 -3.58 -10.98
CA GLN A 151 -41.34 -3.37 -9.90
C GLN A 151 -40.66 -2.97 -8.57
N THR A 152 -39.33 -2.93 -8.51
CA THR A 152 -38.58 -2.54 -7.30
C THR A 152 -38.11 -1.09 -7.42
N GLY A 153 -38.73 -0.18 -6.66
CA GLY A 153 -38.25 1.19 -6.49
C GLY A 153 -37.37 1.34 -5.26
N ASN A 154 -36.27 2.08 -5.36
CA ASN A 154 -35.50 2.54 -4.19
C ASN A 154 -35.97 3.95 -3.81
N MET A 155 -36.03 4.24 -2.51
CA MET A 155 -36.39 5.56 -2.00
C MET A 155 -35.47 5.90 -0.82
N ASP A 156 -34.82 7.05 -0.87
CA ASP A 156 -33.97 7.58 0.18
C ASP A 156 -34.20 9.08 0.37
N GLU A 157 -34.07 9.54 1.62
CA GLU A 157 -34.16 10.95 1.96
C GLU A 157 -32.75 11.55 1.89
N THR A 158 -32.55 12.52 1.00
CA THR A 158 -31.34 13.32 0.94
C THR A 158 -31.61 14.69 1.54
N LEU A 159 -30.85 15.07 2.57
CA LEU A 159 -30.93 16.42 3.14
C LEU A 159 -30.50 17.44 2.08
N MET A 160 -31.35 18.42 1.81
CA MET A 160 -31.01 19.58 0.99
C MET A 160 -30.46 20.67 1.91
N THR A 161 -29.21 21.08 1.68
CA THR A 161 -28.66 22.25 2.36
C THR A 161 -29.29 23.50 1.76
N PHE A 162 -29.76 24.42 2.61
CA PHE A 162 -30.12 25.75 2.16
C PHE A 162 -28.83 26.54 1.87
N ASP A 163 -28.64 26.94 0.62
CA ASP A 163 -27.58 27.87 0.23
C ASP A 163 -27.92 29.25 0.80
N LEU A 164 -27.44 29.52 2.01
CA LEU A 164 -27.48 30.86 2.59
C LEU A 164 -26.41 31.70 1.86
N PRO A 165 -26.79 32.78 1.14
CA PRO A 165 -25.80 33.73 0.66
C PRO A 165 -25.05 34.25 1.88
N LYS A 166 -23.72 34.18 1.82
CA LYS A 166 -22.90 34.89 2.81
C LYS A 166 -23.29 36.36 2.68
N ALA A 167 -23.62 37.00 3.80
CA ALA A 167 -23.69 38.45 3.80
C ALA A 167 -22.36 38.95 3.26
N ASP A 168 -22.40 39.68 2.14
CA ASP A 168 -21.26 40.41 1.65
C ASP A 168 -21.00 41.51 2.69
N ASP A 169 -20.18 41.19 3.69
CA ASP A 169 -19.57 42.20 4.54
C ASP A 169 -18.64 42.99 3.61
N GLU A 170 -19.09 44.18 3.22
CA GLU A 170 -18.28 45.20 2.57
C GLU A 170 -17.05 45.46 3.45
N LYS A 171 -15.94 44.77 3.18
CA LYS A 171 -14.63 45.13 3.70
C LYS A 171 -14.04 46.21 2.83
N GLU A 172 -14.16 47.42 3.36
CA GLU A 172 -13.33 48.58 3.11
C GLU A 172 -11.86 48.17 2.90
N SER A 173 -11.24 48.81 1.90
CA SER A 173 -9.89 48.56 1.44
C SER A 173 -8.84 48.70 2.54
N ALA A 174 -8.04 47.66 2.74
CA ALA A 174 -6.70 47.78 3.32
C ALA A 174 -5.76 46.81 2.59
N SER A 175 -4.76 47.39 1.94
CA SER A 175 -3.60 46.74 1.34
C SER A 175 -2.78 45.98 2.36
N GLU A 176 -2.28 44.80 2.00
CA GLU A 176 -0.95 44.32 2.40
C GLU A 176 -0.61 43.04 1.60
N ASP A 177 0.58 43.05 1.02
CA ASP A 177 1.21 41.95 0.30
C ASP A 177 1.31 40.72 1.20
N ASP A 178 1.00 39.51 0.69
CA ASP A 178 1.68 38.29 1.13
C ASP A 178 1.49 37.12 0.15
N THR A 179 2.64 36.53 -0.20
CA THR A 179 2.75 35.38 -1.10
C THR A 179 2.26 34.13 -0.38
N ALA A 180 1.08 33.62 -0.73
CA ALA A 180 0.54 32.40 -0.13
C ALA A 180 1.36 31.16 -0.56
N ASN A 181 2.10 30.60 0.39
CA ASN A 181 2.61 29.23 0.34
C ASN A 181 1.41 28.27 0.26
N ILE A 182 1.27 27.61 -0.88
CA ILE A 182 0.46 26.41 -1.05
C ILE A 182 1.22 25.29 -0.31
N TYR A 183 0.54 24.54 0.55
CA TYR A 183 1.03 23.47 1.45
C TYR A 183 1.39 23.96 2.87
N ASP A 184 0.40 23.95 3.77
CA ASP A 184 0.48 23.19 5.02
C ASP A 184 -0.83 23.30 5.82
N ASP A 185 -1.80 22.44 5.47
CA ASP A 185 -2.95 22.15 6.34
C ASP A 185 -3.10 20.64 6.45
N ASN A 186 -2.20 20.03 7.22
CA ASN A 186 -2.35 18.65 7.68
C ASN A 186 -2.30 18.61 9.21
N ALA A 187 -3.10 19.46 9.84
CA ALA A 187 -3.41 19.41 11.26
C ALA A 187 -4.50 18.36 11.53
N GLY A 188 -4.17 17.09 11.24
CA GLY A 188 -4.96 15.95 11.65
C GLY A 188 -4.08 15.05 12.50
N ALA A 189 -4.19 15.18 13.84
CA ALA A 189 -3.57 14.36 14.89
C ALA A 189 -2.48 13.39 14.38
N ALA A 190 -1.37 13.94 13.91
CA ALA A 190 -0.17 13.17 13.73
C ALA A 190 0.34 12.87 15.14
N VAL A 191 0.58 11.60 15.43
CA VAL A 191 1.27 11.20 16.66
C VAL A 191 2.55 12.03 16.70
N THR A 192 2.63 12.92 17.68
CA THR A 192 3.79 13.81 17.81
C THR A 192 5.00 12.96 18.19
N GLU A 193 6.19 13.44 17.86
CA GLU A 193 7.45 12.75 18.18
C GLU A 193 7.57 12.48 19.70
N ALA A 194 6.92 13.31 20.53
CA ALA A 194 6.77 13.12 21.97
C ALA A 194 5.85 11.91 22.32
N GLU A 195 4.66 11.81 21.73
CA GLU A 195 3.74 10.68 21.96
C GLU A 195 4.33 9.34 21.49
N PHE A 196 5.14 9.35 20.43
CA PHE A 196 5.86 8.16 19.97
C PHE A 196 6.96 7.73 20.95
N ASN A 197 7.72 8.68 21.49
CA ASN A 197 8.76 8.42 22.48
C ASN A 197 8.19 8.04 23.85
N GLU A 198 7.01 8.51 24.22
CA GLU A 198 6.34 8.13 25.47
C GLU A 198 5.79 6.69 25.41
N LEU A 199 5.31 6.24 24.25
CA LEU A 199 4.78 4.89 24.07
C LEU A 199 5.86 3.81 23.89
N PHE A 200 7.08 4.19 23.47
CA PHE A 200 8.13 3.25 23.08
C PHE A 200 9.55 3.61 23.60
N GLY A 201 9.68 4.63 24.43
CA GLY A 201 10.95 5.09 25.01
C GLY A 201 11.30 4.38 26.32
N GLU A 202 12.46 3.71 26.27
CA GLU A 202 13.30 3.23 27.37
C GLU A 202 12.81 1.98 28.15
N SER A 203 13.34 0.81 27.76
CA SER A 203 13.70 -0.21 28.74
C SER A 203 15.08 0.14 29.29
N GLU A 204 15.12 0.58 30.54
CA GLU A 204 16.34 0.75 31.33
C GLU A 204 17.26 -0.47 31.17
N THR A 205 18.54 -0.19 31.00
CA THR A 205 19.59 -1.19 31.13
C THR A 205 19.63 -1.68 32.57
N ASP A 206 19.18 -2.91 32.80
CA ASP A 206 19.44 -3.62 34.06
C ASP A 206 20.93 -4.01 34.08
N SER A 207 21.74 -3.05 34.52
CA SER A 207 23.11 -3.27 34.95
C SER A 207 23.07 -3.86 36.36
N ASP A 208 22.92 -5.18 36.48
CA ASP A 208 23.35 -5.93 37.67
C ASP A 208 23.40 -7.45 37.39
N PHE A 209 24.56 -7.93 36.94
CA PHE A 209 24.97 -9.32 37.24
C PHE A 209 26.46 -9.33 37.60
N LYS A 210 26.71 -9.37 38.91
CA LYS A 210 28.02 -9.40 39.55
C LYS A 210 28.16 -10.73 40.31
N GLY A 211 29.10 -11.59 39.88
CA GLY A 211 29.47 -12.87 40.53
C GLY A 211 28.46 -14.01 40.27
N PHE A 212 28.84 -15.24 39.91
CA PHE A 212 30.06 -16.03 40.10
C PHE A 212 30.37 -16.86 38.85
#